data_AF-A0A5B1BLV8-F1
#
_entry.id   AF-A0A5B1BLV8-F1
#
_cell.length_a   1.000
_cell.length_b   1.000
_cell.length_c   1.000
_cell.angle_alpha   90.00
_cell.angle_beta   90.00
_cell.angle_gamma   90.00
#
_symmetry.space_group_name_H-M   'P 1'
#
loop_
_entity.id
_entity.type
_entity.pdbx_description
1 polymer ?
#
loop_
_entity_poly.entity_id
_entity_poly.type
_entity_poly.pdbx_seq_one_letter_code
_entity_poly.pdbx_strand_id
1 'polypeptide(L)'
;MKPSIKRRKQQPRLNRLLGIKRNPKAGNINSPEHKNRRKARAKKVANAKIVLRPQNPKMPIYDVLKGRNVYLTTDSNGKQRYVPKESQATAKEKAKGLFIKDRTVIKKGKKALNKDAQPKLDSTGRNTYPVKGEDDTTQYLPKESDATQEEKNQGHYVEESSLNSPVKAKQASEGGLPIRDLGKGRKVYATLSEDGDQIFLPRERDATPYEKRKGLFVTNESAVMQTKGKQMAEGKPIPDLGKNRMVYPTESTDGEVVFYPRESEATPNEINSGQFVTDESVKDQTEKKTSQKEEAKYNKDKNRFEYPYENQEGEITYLPKENEASEEEKANGQFVNSKSTENPADQWTLIVNGKPKYEADRYLYPVTEAAGNLVYLPITTEATQRELENGLYLPFESIETSDRIIDRVKRTQRLYPIDPISISDVTDRDRQLYPKTDPNDEVRYLPKASEATADEIANKQFIPDEETDPAAARRDPGRKPFSEANDGTILWDGKSLPAPTALQQIALLRSLKPNFDPQHGRMLYPITNTDGTQRYIPLIEDATVEEVMQGNYAKFTTEQPLEDVIQQHLDEQTYEVTTGKISAIAIADLEKVFTEVPLRLTSNTDLEELLNNENSLQQQWTLLTIN
;
A
#
# COMPACT_ATOMS: atom_id res chain seq x y z
N MET A 1 27.11 1.46 54.13
CA MET A 1 26.79 0.11 53.62
C MET A 1 26.94 0.12 52.10
N LYS A 2 27.84 -0.69 51.53
CA LYS A 2 28.10 -0.77 50.07
C LYS A 2 27.41 -2.03 49.51
N PRO A 3 26.73 -2.01 48.36
CA PRO A 3 26.18 -3.22 47.78
C PRO A 3 27.24 -3.95 46.93
N SER A 4 27.32 -5.25 47.16
CA SER A 4 28.26 -6.21 46.59
C SER A 4 27.90 -6.60 45.15
N ILE A 5 28.90 -6.55 44.26
CA ILE A 5 28.82 -7.01 42.87
C ILE A 5 28.88 -8.54 42.83
N LYS A 6 27.78 -9.20 42.44
CA LYS A 6 27.73 -10.66 42.21
C LYS A 6 28.36 -11.00 40.86
N ARG A 7 29.47 -11.76 40.90
CA ARG A 7 30.16 -12.38 39.75
C ARG A 7 29.26 -13.42 39.08
N ARG A 8 28.98 -13.25 37.78
CA ARG A 8 28.28 -14.24 36.94
C ARG A 8 29.28 -15.27 36.42
N LYS A 9 29.10 -16.53 36.79
CA LYS A 9 29.91 -17.69 36.40
C LYS A 9 29.76 -17.97 34.90
N GLN A 10 30.88 -18.05 34.19
CA GLN A 10 30.95 -18.61 32.82
C GLN A 10 30.76 -20.12 32.88
N GLN A 11 29.89 -20.67 32.04
CA GLN A 11 29.77 -22.11 31.82
C GLN A 11 30.79 -22.59 30.77
N PRO A 12 31.41 -23.77 30.95
CA PRO A 12 32.33 -24.35 29.96
C PRO A 12 31.56 -25.02 28.82
N ARG A 13 31.92 -24.68 27.57
CA ARG A 13 31.41 -25.37 26.37
C ARG A 13 32.08 -26.75 26.24
N LEU A 14 31.27 -27.80 26.34
CA LEU A 14 31.62 -29.19 26.04
C LEU A 14 31.83 -29.38 24.53
N ASN A 15 33.06 -29.74 24.14
CA ASN A 15 33.39 -30.26 22.81
C ASN A 15 32.91 -31.72 22.71
N ARG A 16 31.84 -31.98 21.93
CA ARG A 16 31.40 -33.34 21.60
C ARG A 16 32.06 -33.78 20.29
N LEU A 17 33.14 -34.54 20.40
CA LEU A 17 33.74 -35.32 19.33
C LEU A 17 32.78 -36.46 18.94
N LEU A 18 32.18 -36.39 17.75
CA LEU A 18 31.57 -37.56 17.12
C LEU A 18 32.65 -38.28 16.30
N GLY A 19 33.23 -39.31 16.92
CA GLY A 19 34.13 -40.25 16.27
C GLY A 19 33.36 -41.19 15.36
N ILE A 20 33.42 -40.96 14.06
CA ILE A 20 33.06 -41.97 13.05
C ILE A 20 34.34 -42.74 12.73
N LYS A 21 34.52 -43.91 13.35
CA LYS A 21 35.53 -44.90 12.95
C LYS A 21 35.10 -45.49 11.59
N ARG A 22 35.81 -45.16 10.51
CA ARG A 22 35.75 -45.90 9.25
C ARG A 22 36.98 -46.79 9.13
N ASN A 23 36.74 -48.10 9.01
CA ASN A 23 37.75 -49.11 8.73
C ASN A 23 38.51 -48.79 7.42
N PRO A 24 39.83 -49.02 7.36
CA PRO A 24 40.58 -48.94 6.11
C PRO A 24 40.54 -50.32 5.44
N LYS A 25 39.78 -50.46 4.36
CA LYS A 25 40.05 -51.50 3.36
C LYS A 25 40.53 -50.84 2.08
N ALA A 26 41.71 -51.28 1.68
CA ALA A 26 42.48 -50.83 0.55
C ALA A 26 41.66 -50.83 -0.75
N GLY A 27 41.73 -49.72 -1.47
CA GLY A 27 41.27 -49.58 -2.85
C GLY A 27 42.24 -48.66 -3.57
N ASN A 28 43.24 -49.25 -4.21
CA ASN A 28 44.26 -48.54 -4.97
C ASN A 28 43.65 -48.04 -6.29
N ILE A 29 43.12 -46.82 -6.31
CA ILE A 29 42.53 -46.22 -7.52
C ILE A 29 43.47 -45.13 -8.04
N ASN A 30 44.51 -45.56 -8.76
CA ASN A 30 45.30 -44.71 -9.63
C ASN A 30 44.54 -44.45 -10.95
N SER A 31 43.35 -43.87 -10.89
CA SER A 31 42.64 -43.43 -12.09
C SER A 31 43.20 -42.08 -12.58
N PRO A 32 43.57 -41.94 -13.87
CA PRO A 32 44.02 -40.68 -14.49
C PRO A 32 43.03 -39.52 -14.27
N GLU A 33 41.74 -39.83 -14.17
CA GLU A 33 40.66 -38.87 -13.91
C GLU A 33 40.80 -38.19 -12.55
N HIS A 34 41.26 -38.91 -11.52
CA HIS A 34 41.41 -38.37 -10.18
C HIS A 34 42.62 -37.42 -10.07
N LYS A 35 43.68 -37.67 -10.87
CA LYS A 35 44.82 -36.75 -11.00
C LYS A 35 44.44 -35.50 -11.81
N ASN A 36 43.63 -35.65 -12.86
CA ASN A 36 43.14 -34.52 -13.65
C ASN A 36 42.18 -33.63 -12.87
N ARG A 37 41.27 -34.19 -12.05
CA ARG A 37 40.41 -33.42 -11.14
C ARG A 37 41.19 -32.65 -10.08
N ARG A 38 42.29 -33.23 -9.55
CA ARG A 38 43.19 -32.55 -8.60
C ARG A 38 43.96 -31.40 -9.26
N LYS A 39 44.48 -31.60 -10.48
CA LYS A 39 45.14 -30.54 -11.25
C LYS A 39 44.17 -29.42 -11.67
N ALA A 40 42.93 -29.76 -12.05
CA ALA A 40 41.89 -28.79 -12.40
C ALA A 40 41.45 -27.96 -11.17
N ARG A 41 41.29 -28.59 -9.99
CA ARG A 41 41.03 -27.86 -8.74
C ARG A 41 42.21 -26.96 -8.34
N ALA A 42 43.46 -27.42 -8.48
CA ALA A 42 44.63 -26.61 -8.20
C ALA A 42 44.75 -25.39 -9.15
N LYS A 43 44.46 -25.56 -10.45
CA LYS A 43 44.39 -24.44 -11.42
C LYS A 43 43.26 -23.45 -11.10
N LYS A 44 42.10 -23.93 -10.64
CA LYS A 44 40.96 -23.07 -10.29
C LYS A 44 41.21 -22.25 -9.01
N VAL A 45 41.99 -22.77 -8.07
CA VAL A 45 42.43 -22.04 -6.86
C VAL A 45 43.54 -21.02 -7.17
N ALA A 46 44.45 -21.33 -8.11
CA ALA A 46 45.51 -20.40 -8.51
C ALA A 46 44.99 -19.15 -9.28
N ASN A 47 43.84 -19.26 -9.95
CA ASN A 47 43.22 -18.17 -10.73
C ASN A 47 42.10 -17.42 -9.97
N ALA A 48 41.81 -17.78 -8.72
CA ALA A 48 40.86 -17.03 -7.92
C ALA A 48 41.49 -15.71 -7.46
N LYS A 49 41.20 -14.62 -8.19
CA LYS A 49 41.58 -13.25 -7.81
C LYS A 49 41.15 -13.01 -6.36
N ILE A 50 42.10 -12.81 -5.44
CA ILE A 50 41.80 -12.55 -4.03
C ILE A 50 41.07 -11.21 -3.96
N VAL A 51 39.75 -11.24 -3.78
CA VAL A 51 38.95 -10.03 -3.60
C VAL A 51 39.00 -9.65 -2.12
N LEU A 52 39.89 -8.73 -1.78
CA LEU A 52 39.95 -8.14 -0.44
C LEU A 52 38.74 -7.23 -0.21
N ARG A 53 38.04 -7.43 0.90
CA ARG A 53 36.95 -6.53 1.34
C ARG A 53 37.45 -5.69 2.51
N PRO A 54 37.23 -4.36 2.52
CA PRO A 54 37.52 -3.54 3.68
C PRO A 54 36.62 -3.95 4.84
N GLN A 55 37.16 -3.96 6.06
CA GLN A 55 36.31 -3.95 7.25
C GLN A 55 35.74 -2.54 7.40
N ASN A 56 34.45 -2.45 7.72
CA ASN A 56 33.68 -1.23 8.03
C ASN A 56 34.50 -0.14 8.75
N PRO A 57 34.21 1.15 8.53
CA PRO A 57 35.17 2.23 8.37
C PRO A 57 36.05 2.41 9.61
N LYS A 58 37.21 1.74 9.63
CA LYS A 58 38.32 2.09 10.51
C LYS A 58 39.24 3.04 9.76
N MET A 59 39.61 4.14 10.42
CA MET A 59 40.44 5.19 9.84
C MET A 59 41.72 4.61 9.21
N PRO A 60 42.18 5.16 8.05
CA PRO A 60 43.43 4.73 7.44
C PRO A 60 44.60 4.96 8.39
N ILE A 61 45.57 4.04 8.38
CA ILE A 61 46.85 4.24 9.07
C ILE A 61 47.85 4.78 8.06
N TYR A 62 48.63 5.78 8.47
CA TYR A 62 49.69 6.31 7.62
C TYR A 62 50.92 5.39 7.68
N ASP A 63 51.29 4.80 6.55
CA ASP A 63 52.51 4.03 6.37
C ASP A 63 53.68 5.00 6.16
N VAL A 64 54.35 5.34 7.27
CA VAL A 64 55.46 6.30 7.31
C VAL A 64 56.60 5.91 6.37
N LEU A 65 56.86 4.61 6.20
CA LEU A 65 57.96 4.11 5.36
C LEU A 65 57.70 4.31 3.86
N LYS A 66 56.44 4.34 3.45
CA LYS A 66 56.03 4.47 2.04
C LYS A 66 55.28 5.77 1.75
N GLY A 67 55.15 6.65 2.75
CA GLY A 67 54.53 7.97 2.63
C GLY A 67 53.06 7.96 2.18
N ARG A 68 52.27 6.94 2.55
CA ARG A 68 50.92 6.73 2.00
C ARG A 68 49.94 6.13 3.01
N ASN A 69 48.65 6.24 2.72
CA ASN A 69 47.59 5.68 3.57
C ASN A 69 47.34 4.20 3.25
N VAL A 70 47.24 3.39 4.30
CA VAL A 70 46.91 1.96 4.21
C VAL A 70 45.66 1.62 5.01
N TYR A 71 44.89 0.67 4.51
CA TYR A 71 43.56 0.30 5.00
C TYR A 71 43.55 -1.14 5.48
N LEU A 72 42.91 -1.39 6.63
CA LEU A 72 42.79 -2.73 7.18
C LEU A 72 41.80 -3.56 6.35
N THR A 73 42.29 -4.65 5.80
CA THR A 73 41.51 -5.61 5.01
C THR A 73 41.66 -7.01 5.58
N THR A 74 40.68 -7.86 5.32
CA THR A 74 40.74 -9.28 5.68
C THR A 74 40.85 -10.11 4.40
N ASP A 75 41.86 -10.98 4.34
CA ASP A 75 42.00 -11.91 3.22
C ASP A 75 40.98 -13.06 3.29
N SER A 76 40.89 -13.85 2.22
CA SER A 76 39.96 -14.99 2.13
C SER A 76 40.19 -16.06 3.21
N ASN A 77 41.32 -16.00 3.91
CA ASN A 77 41.69 -16.92 4.98
C ASN A 77 41.46 -16.30 6.38
N GLY A 78 40.79 -15.14 6.46
CA GLY A 78 40.51 -14.45 7.71
C GLY A 78 41.69 -13.65 8.28
N LYS A 79 42.83 -13.57 7.59
CA LYS A 79 44.00 -12.85 8.09
C LYS A 79 43.90 -11.37 7.75
N GLN A 80 44.06 -10.52 8.76
CA GLN A 80 44.04 -9.07 8.62
C GLN A 80 45.37 -8.53 8.07
N ARG A 81 45.31 -7.61 7.11
CA ARG A 81 46.47 -6.93 6.52
C ARG A 81 46.14 -5.49 6.15
N TYR A 82 47.13 -4.61 6.28
CA TYR A 82 47.04 -3.24 5.78
C TYR A 82 47.46 -3.19 4.32
N VAL A 83 46.59 -2.67 3.46
CA VAL A 83 46.84 -2.54 2.01
C VAL A 83 46.56 -1.12 1.51
N PRO A 84 47.33 -0.61 0.54
CA PRO A 84 47.10 0.71 -0.03
C PRO A 84 45.88 0.72 -0.97
N LYS A 85 45.48 1.94 -1.36
CA LYS A 85 44.60 2.18 -2.51
C LYS A 85 45.21 1.67 -3.82
N GLU A 86 44.37 1.39 -4.81
CA GLU A 86 44.79 0.95 -6.15
C GLU A 86 45.68 1.99 -6.82
N SER A 87 45.34 3.28 -6.71
CA SER A 87 46.18 4.38 -7.20
C SER A 87 47.54 4.49 -6.49
N GLN A 88 47.63 4.05 -5.24
CA GLN A 88 48.83 4.16 -4.41
C GLN A 88 49.62 2.85 -4.29
N ALA A 89 49.12 1.76 -4.88
CA ALA A 89 49.74 0.44 -4.84
C ALA A 89 50.94 0.37 -5.79
N THR A 90 52.04 -0.17 -5.31
CA THR A 90 53.21 -0.46 -6.15
C THR A 90 52.88 -1.56 -7.16
N ALA A 91 53.63 -1.65 -8.27
CA ALA A 91 53.43 -2.69 -9.27
C ALA A 91 53.45 -4.11 -8.68
N LYS A 92 54.32 -4.36 -7.68
CA LYS A 92 54.38 -5.64 -6.94
C LYS A 92 53.13 -5.92 -6.10
N GLU A 93 52.50 -4.88 -5.55
CA GLU A 93 51.26 -4.99 -4.76
C GLU A 93 50.04 -5.20 -5.68
N LYS A 94 49.99 -4.50 -6.82
CA LYS A 94 48.97 -4.70 -7.87
C LYS A 94 48.99 -6.12 -8.42
N ALA A 95 50.18 -6.62 -8.75
CA ALA A 95 50.36 -8.00 -9.25
C ALA A 95 49.90 -9.07 -8.26
N LYS A 96 50.01 -8.80 -6.96
CA LYS A 96 49.56 -9.71 -5.88
C LYS A 96 48.10 -9.50 -5.45
N GLY A 97 47.38 -8.53 -6.04
CA GLY A 97 46.04 -8.15 -5.61
C GLY A 97 45.99 -7.57 -4.19
N LEU A 98 47.12 -7.05 -3.68
CA LEU A 98 47.24 -6.49 -2.32
C LEU A 98 46.93 -5.00 -2.32
N PHE A 99 45.73 -4.65 -2.76
CA PHE A 99 45.23 -3.28 -2.76
C PHE A 99 43.71 -3.29 -2.61
N ILE A 100 43.16 -2.17 -2.16
CA ILE A 100 41.71 -1.92 -2.24
C ILE A 100 41.40 -1.02 -3.42
N LYS A 101 40.28 -1.30 -4.10
CA LYS A 101 39.83 -0.44 -5.20
C LYS A 101 39.51 0.95 -4.65
N ASP A 102 39.88 1.98 -5.39
CA ASP A 102 39.70 3.37 -4.92
C ASP A 102 38.22 3.68 -4.63
N ARG A 103 37.30 3.09 -5.41
CA ARG A 103 35.84 3.17 -5.23
C ARG A 103 35.29 2.50 -3.95
N THR A 104 36.11 1.78 -3.20
CA THR A 104 35.71 1.13 -1.93
C THR A 104 36.10 1.95 -0.71
N VAL A 105 36.78 3.08 -0.91
CA VAL A 105 37.17 3.97 0.18
C VAL A 105 36.14 5.10 0.31
N ILE A 106 35.35 5.04 1.38
CA ILE A 106 34.43 6.10 1.76
C ILE A 106 35.26 7.25 2.35
N LYS A 107 35.12 8.47 1.79
CA LYS A 107 35.71 9.67 2.39
C LYS A 107 34.87 10.08 3.59
N LYS A 108 35.50 10.73 4.57
CA LYS A 108 34.81 11.24 5.75
C LYS A 108 33.82 12.35 5.32
N GLY A 109 32.58 12.29 5.79
CA GLY A 109 31.55 13.26 5.48
C GLY A 109 31.81 14.64 6.10
N LYS A 110 31.03 15.62 5.69
CA LYS A 110 31.08 16.98 6.26
C LYS A 110 30.23 17.05 7.53
N LYS A 111 30.56 17.99 8.42
CA LYS A 111 29.71 18.32 9.58
C LYS A 111 28.66 19.35 9.17
N ALA A 112 27.44 19.19 9.69
CA ALA A 112 26.38 20.19 9.50
C ALA A 112 26.83 21.57 10.03
N LEU A 113 26.58 22.63 9.25
CA LEU A 113 26.88 24.02 9.60
C LEU A 113 26.04 24.47 10.82
N ASN A 114 24.78 24.04 10.85
CA ASN A 114 23.87 24.26 11.97
C ASN A 114 23.03 23.01 12.19
N LYS A 115 23.06 22.47 13.41
CA LYS A 115 22.30 21.27 13.80
C LYS A 115 20.79 21.50 13.73
N ASP A 116 20.35 22.74 13.92
CA ASP A 116 18.96 23.17 14.00
C ASP A 116 18.38 23.68 12.67
N ALA A 117 19.20 23.78 11.62
CA ALA A 117 18.70 24.25 10.33
C ALA A 117 17.64 23.28 9.77
N GLN A 118 16.57 23.87 9.22
CA GLN A 118 15.56 23.10 8.49
C GLN A 118 16.21 22.44 7.27
N PRO A 119 15.97 21.14 7.05
CA PRO A 119 16.48 20.45 5.88
C PRO A 119 15.70 20.92 4.65
N LYS A 120 16.36 20.93 3.48
CA LYS A 120 15.71 21.18 2.19
C LYS A 120 15.54 19.86 1.45
N LEU A 121 14.47 19.71 0.67
CA LEU A 121 14.39 18.59 -0.26
C LEU A 121 15.29 18.85 -1.47
N ASP A 122 16.05 17.84 -1.89
CA ASP A 122 16.71 17.85 -3.19
C ASP A 122 15.75 17.43 -4.31
N SER A 123 16.22 17.45 -5.56
CA SER A 123 15.45 17.03 -6.74
C SER A 123 15.02 15.56 -6.73
N THR A 124 15.58 14.75 -5.83
CA THR A 124 15.22 13.33 -5.65
C THR A 124 14.26 13.12 -4.48
N GLY A 125 13.82 14.20 -3.82
CA GLY A 125 12.93 14.15 -2.66
C GLY A 125 13.62 13.78 -1.34
N ARG A 126 14.96 13.81 -1.27
CA ARG A 126 15.72 13.49 -0.05
C ARG A 126 15.97 14.72 0.80
N ASN A 127 16.06 14.54 2.11
CA ASN A 127 16.42 15.61 3.04
C ASN A 127 17.92 15.94 2.96
N THR A 128 18.22 17.21 2.68
CA THR A 128 19.58 17.75 2.63
C THR A 128 19.81 18.79 3.72
N TYR A 129 21.05 18.84 4.21
CA TYR A 129 21.46 19.63 5.36
C TYR A 129 22.55 20.62 4.96
N PRO A 130 22.50 21.86 5.47
CA PRO A 130 23.51 22.85 5.15
C PRO A 130 24.86 22.48 5.77
N VAL A 131 25.89 22.53 4.96
CA VAL A 131 27.30 22.37 5.32
C VAL A 131 28.12 23.52 4.74
N LYS A 132 29.28 23.77 5.32
CA LYS A 132 30.23 24.73 4.76
C LYS A 132 30.92 24.12 3.52
N GLY A 133 30.79 24.80 2.38
CA GLY A 133 31.51 24.54 1.14
C GLY A 133 32.99 24.88 1.28
N GLU A 134 33.79 24.50 0.28
CA GLU A 134 35.22 24.87 0.23
C GLU A 134 35.40 26.37 0.01
N ASP A 135 34.48 27.00 -0.73
CA ASP A 135 34.47 28.44 -1.02
C ASP A 135 33.73 29.26 0.04
N ASP A 136 33.61 28.76 1.27
CA ASP A 136 32.80 29.35 2.35
C ASP A 136 31.29 29.51 2.06
N THR A 137 30.80 29.01 0.93
CA THR A 137 29.39 29.00 0.54
C THR A 137 28.59 27.92 1.30
N THR A 138 27.28 28.09 1.45
CA THR A 138 26.42 27.05 2.05
C THR A 138 26.04 26.02 0.99
N GLN A 139 26.48 24.78 1.17
CA GLN A 139 26.10 23.64 0.32
C GLN A 139 25.08 22.78 1.07
N TYR A 140 24.12 22.18 0.37
CA TYR A 140 23.14 21.27 0.96
C TYR A 140 23.47 19.84 0.57
N LEU A 141 23.77 18.98 1.54
CA LEU A 141 24.18 17.59 1.31
C LEU A 141 23.24 16.59 2.01
N PRO A 142 23.01 15.40 1.44
CA PRO A 142 22.21 14.36 2.09
C PRO A 142 22.89 13.83 3.36
N LYS A 143 22.11 13.24 4.26
CA LYS A 143 22.67 12.50 5.42
C LYS A 143 23.31 11.18 4.98
N GLU A 144 24.22 10.65 5.80
CA GLU A 144 24.97 9.42 5.49
C GLU A 144 24.09 8.22 5.10
N SER A 145 22.94 7.99 5.74
CA SER A 145 22.02 6.91 5.33
C SER A 145 21.46 7.07 3.91
N ASP A 146 21.25 8.32 3.48
CA ASP A 146 20.51 8.65 2.25
C ASP A 146 21.46 8.98 1.08
N ALA A 147 22.77 9.08 1.36
CA ALA A 147 23.80 9.32 0.37
C ALA A 147 24.07 8.06 -0.48
N THR A 148 24.16 8.27 -1.79
CA THR A 148 24.58 7.25 -2.77
C THR A 148 26.02 6.82 -2.51
N GLN A 149 26.40 5.68 -3.08
CA GLN A 149 27.78 5.18 -2.92
C GLN A 149 28.81 6.15 -3.52
N GLU A 150 28.46 6.87 -4.59
CA GLU A 150 29.31 7.88 -5.21
C GLU A 150 29.47 9.12 -4.32
N GLU A 151 28.37 9.62 -3.76
CA GLU A 151 28.37 10.72 -2.77
C GLU A 151 29.23 10.35 -1.55
N LYS A 152 29.13 9.11 -1.05
CA LYS A 152 29.96 8.57 0.05
C LYS A 152 31.44 8.50 -0.31
N ASN A 153 31.77 8.05 -1.52
CA ASN A 153 33.15 7.97 -1.99
C ASN A 153 33.79 9.35 -2.14
N GLN A 154 32.98 10.36 -2.49
CA GLN A 154 33.44 11.74 -2.63
C GLN A 154 33.39 12.54 -1.33
N GLY A 155 32.69 12.06 -0.29
CA GLY A 155 32.50 12.78 0.97
C GLY A 155 31.40 13.84 0.90
N HIS A 156 30.54 13.79 -0.13
CA HIS A 156 29.40 14.69 -0.32
C HIS A 156 28.18 14.21 0.48
N TYR A 157 28.36 14.04 1.78
CA TYR A 157 27.27 13.72 2.71
C TYR A 157 27.56 14.33 4.08
N VAL A 158 26.52 14.39 4.91
CA VAL A 158 26.60 14.87 6.29
C VAL A 158 26.70 13.69 7.26
N GLU A 159 27.70 13.73 8.15
CA GLU A 159 27.86 12.71 9.19
C GLU A 159 26.64 12.70 10.12
N GLU A 160 26.03 11.53 10.34
CA GLU A 160 24.84 11.41 11.21
C GLU A 160 25.11 11.82 12.66
N SER A 161 26.33 11.56 13.14
CA SER A 161 26.77 12.01 14.47
C SER A 161 26.77 13.53 14.64
N SER A 162 26.82 14.29 13.53
CA SER A 162 26.71 15.75 13.55
C SER A 162 25.26 16.25 13.61
N LEU A 163 24.29 15.38 13.28
CA LEU A 163 22.86 15.70 13.24
C LEU A 163 22.10 15.29 14.52
N ASN A 164 22.55 14.21 15.18
CA ASN A 164 21.88 13.65 16.34
C ASN A 164 22.54 14.14 17.65
N SER A 165 21.98 15.17 18.26
CA SER A 165 22.18 15.39 19.70
C SER A 165 21.20 14.48 20.45
N PRO A 166 21.56 13.88 21.61
CA PRO A 166 20.62 13.12 22.42
C PRO A 166 19.57 14.08 22.99
N VAL A 167 18.44 14.21 22.29
CA VAL A 167 17.36 15.08 22.73
C VAL A 167 16.41 14.24 23.57
N LYS A 168 16.10 14.71 24.78
CA LYS A 168 15.16 14.04 25.67
C LYS A 168 13.77 14.16 25.06
N ALA A 169 13.15 13.02 24.75
CA ALA A 169 11.75 12.97 24.37
C ALA A 169 10.87 13.45 25.53
N LYS A 170 9.78 14.14 25.22
CA LYS A 170 8.81 14.55 26.23
C LYS A 170 7.84 13.40 26.55
N GLN A 171 7.24 13.44 27.74
CA GLN A 171 6.17 12.51 28.11
C GLN A 171 4.82 13.17 27.89
N ALA A 172 3.88 12.39 27.36
CA ALA A 172 2.49 12.79 27.24
C ALA A 172 1.88 12.98 28.63
N SER A 173 1.09 14.05 28.82
CA SER A 173 0.42 14.36 30.10
C SER A 173 -0.65 13.30 30.41
N GLU A 174 -0.72 12.77 31.62
CA GLU A 174 -1.75 11.79 31.97
C GLU A 174 -3.17 12.33 31.71
N GLY A 175 -4.03 11.53 31.07
CA GLY A 175 -5.44 11.87 30.80
C GLY A 175 -5.71 12.86 29.65
N GLY A 176 -4.69 13.44 29.01
CA GLY A 176 -4.88 14.34 27.87
C GLY A 176 -5.28 13.60 26.60
N LEU A 177 -6.39 13.98 25.96
CA LEU A 177 -6.81 13.36 24.70
C LEU A 177 -5.90 13.76 23.53
N PRO A 178 -5.56 12.81 22.63
CA PRO A 178 -4.86 13.17 21.41
C PRO A 178 -5.79 13.91 20.45
N ILE A 179 -5.37 15.08 19.97
CA ILE A 179 -6.09 15.85 18.95
C ILE A 179 -5.46 15.65 17.57
N ARG A 180 -6.18 15.99 16.50
CA ARG A 180 -5.67 15.90 15.13
C ARG A 180 -5.00 17.21 14.73
N ASP A 181 -3.74 17.13 14.29
CA ASP A 181 -2.99 18.22 13.67
C ASP A 181 -3.56 18.46 12.27
N LEU A 182 -4.45 19.44 12.12
CA LEU A 182 -5.18 19.73 10.87
C LEU A 182 -4.24 20.04 9.70
N GLY A 183 -3.04 20.56 9.95
CA GLY A 183 -2.09 20.87 8.89
C GLY A 183 -1.33 19.65 8.35
N LYS A 184 -1.25 18.56 9.11
CA LYS A 184 -0.44 17.37 8.78
C LYS A 184 -1.19 16.04 8.91
N GLY A 185 -2.48 16.07 9.23
CA GLY A 185 -3.38 14.91 9.30
C GLY A 185 -3.08 13.89 10.41
N ARG A 186 -2.10 14.15 11.28
CA ARG A 186 -1.57 13.22 12.30
C ARG A 186 -2.11 13.49 13.71
N LYS A 187 -2.04 12.51 14.61
CA LYS A 187 -2.41 12.68 16.02
C LYS A 187 -1.29 13.36 16.81
N VAL A 188 -1.64 14.33 17.65
CA VAL A 188 -0.73 15.01 18.59
C VAL A 188 -1.26 14.87 20.01
N TYR A 189 -0.36 14.72 20.97
CA TYR A 189 -0.61 14.31 22.34
C TYR A 189 -0.34 15.50 23.25
N ALA A 190 -1.24 15.76 24.19
CA ALA A 190 -1.01 16.80 25.19
C ALA A 190 0.25 16.49 25.99
N THR A 191 1.07 17.51 26.20
CA THR A 191 2.33 17.48 26.95
C THR A 191 2.48 18.80 27.70
N LEU A 192 3.20 18.79 28.82
CA LEU A 192 3.53 20.03 29.52
C LEU A 192 4.83 20.63 28.96
N SER A 193 4.82 21.95 28.71
CA SER A 193 5.99 22.73 28.39
C SER A 193 6.87 22.91 29.64
N GLU A 194 8.08 23.44 29.46
CA GLU A 194 8.96 23.77 30.60
C GLU A 194 8.37 24.90 31.45
N ASP A 195 7.52 25.74 30.85
CA ASP A 195 6.81 26.85 31.50
C ASP A 195 5.49 26.42 32.17
N GLY A 196 5.11 25.14 32.05
CA GLY A 196 3.89 24.58 32.61
C GLY A 196 2.66 24.65 31.68
N ASP A 197 2.81 25.20 30.48
CA ASP A 197 1.73 25.29 29.50
C ASP A 197 1.45 23.95 28.82
N GLN A 198 0.19 23.67 28.52
CA GLN A 198 -0.19 22.50 27.74
C GLN A 198 0.12 22.73 26.26
N ILE A 199 1.04 21.94 25.71
CA ILE A 199 1.41 21.94 24.28
C ILE A 199 1.10 20.56 23.68
N PHE A 200 0.81 20.51 22.38
CA PHE A 200 0.48 19.26 21.68
C PHE A 200 1.61 18.82 20.78
N LEU A 201 2.15 17.62 21.03
CA LEU A 201 3.31 17.10 20.32
C LEU A 201 3.01 15.77 19.62
N PRO A 202 3.54 15.54 18.39
CA PRO A 202 3.33 14.29 17.67
C PRO A 202 4.03 13.11 18.36
N ARG A 203 3.60 11.88 18.05
CA ARG A 203 4.38 10.68 18.43
C ARG A 203 5.73 10.69 17.75
N GLU A 204 6.72 10.08 18.38
CA GLU A 204 8.07 9.94 17.83
C GLU A 204 8.06 9.42 16.39
N ARG A 205 7.27 8.39 16.07
CA ARG A 205 7.20 7.88 14.69
C ARG A 205 6.59 8.86 13.68
N ASP A 206 5.71 9.74 14.13
CA ASP A 206 4.94 10.71 13.32
C ASP A 206 5.61 12.10 13.27
N ALA A 207 6.66 12.30 14.07
CA ALA A 207 7.42 13.54 14.14
C ALA A 207 8.34 13.71 12.92
N THR A 208 8.36 14.93 12.37
CA THR A 208 9.27 15.33 11.30
C THR A 208 10.73 15.29 11.76
N PRO A 209 11.71 15.22 10.83
CA PRO A 209 13.14 15.29 11.19
C PRO A 209 13.52 16.55 11.98
N TYR A 210 12.81 17.66 11.78
CA TYR A 210 13.00 18.88 12.57
C TYR A 210 12.48 18.71 14.00
N GLU A 211 11.25 18.22 14.17
CA GLU A 211 10.61 17.99 15.47
C GLU A 211 11.41 16.98 16.32
N LYS A 212 11.92 15.91 15.70
CA LYS A 212 12.82 14.93 16.35
C LYS A 212 14.09 15.57 16.89
N ARG A 213 14.73 16.44 16.11
CA ARG A 213 15.96 17.13 16.52
C ARG A 213 15.73 18.15 17.62
N LYS A 214 14.54 18.75 17.68
CA LYS A 214 14.16 19.71 18.73
C LYS A 214 13.52 19.07 19.96
N GLY A 215 13.29 17.75 19.96
CA GLY A 215 12.61 17.08 21.08
C GLY A 215 11.13 17.44 21.17
N LEU A 216 10.56 17.94 20.07
CA LEU A 216 9.16 18.32 19.96
C LEU A 216 8.31 17.09 19.59
N PHE A 217 8.44 16.03 20.37
CA PHE A 217 7.71 14.79 20.19
C PHE A 217 7.54 14.07 21.53
N VAL A 218 6.52 13.21 21.60
CA VAL A 218 6.32 12.27 22.71
C VAL A 218 6.84 10.89 22.36
N THR A 219 7.35 10.17 23.37
CA THR A 219 7.74 8.75 23.17
C THR A 219 6.54 7.92 22.71
N ASN A 220 6.79 6.90 21.89
CA ASN A 220 5.73 5.99 21.44
C ASN A 220 5.04 5.31 22.64
N GLU A 221 5.79 4.96 23.69
CA GLU A 221 5.28 4.36 24.93
C GLU A 221 4.30 5.30 25.65
N SER A 222 4.71 6.54 25.94
CA SER A 222 3.83 7.51 26.61
C SER A 222 2.58 7.83 25.79
N ALA A 223 2.69 7.82 24.46
CA ALA A 223 1.57 8.09 23.59
C ALA A 223 0.57 6.91 23.51
N VAL A 224 1.01 5.68 23.78
CA VAL A 224 0.15 4.49 23.90
C VAL A 224 -0.54 4.45 25.26
N MET A 225 0.11 4.91 26.33
CA MET A 225 -0.47 4.94 27.67
C MET A 225 -1.70 5.87 27.77
N GLN A 226 -1.78 6.96 26.99
CA GLN A 226 -2.97 7.82 26.94
C GLN A 226 -4.20 7.17 26.27
N THR A 227 -4.03 6.11 25.49
CA THR A 227 -5.13 5.41 24.78
C THR A 227 -5.49 4.07 25.41
N LYS A 228 -4.88 3.70 26.54
CA LYS A 228 -5.24 2.44 27.22
C LYS A 228 -6.54 2.67 27.99
N GLY A 229 -7.58 1.93 27.62
CA GLY A 229 -8.75 1.74 28.47
C GLY A 229 -8.35 1.22 29.85
N LYS A 230 -9.29 1.28 30.80
CA LYS A 230 -9.08 0.80 32.17
C LYS A 230 -8.89 -0.72 32.19
N GLN A 231 -8.20 -1.23 33.20
CA GLN A 231 -8.12 -2.67 33.43
C GLN A 231 -9.29 -3.13 34.29
N MET A 232 -9.82 -4.31 33.98
CA MET A 232 -10.83 -4.96 34.81
C MET A 232 -10.27 -5.27 36.21
N ALA A 233 -10.98 -4.84 37.24
CA ALA A 233 -10.75 -5.22 38.63
C ALA A 233 -11.41 -6.57 38.95
N GLU A 234 -11.06 -7.20 40.07
CA GLU A 234 -11.72 -8.45 40.50
C GLU A 234 -13.19 -8.19 40.85
N GLY A 235 -14.11 -8.80 40.10
CA GLY A 235 -15.54 -8.70 40.37
C GLY A 235 -16.41 -9.32 39.28
N LYS A 236 -17.71 -9.45 39.54
CA LYS A 236 -18.66 -9.94 38.53
C LYS A 236 -19.11 -8.78 37.63
N PRO A 237 -19.09 -8.95 36.30
CA PRO A 237 -19.69 -7.98 35.41
C PRO A 237 -21.21 -7.94 35.61
N ILE A 238 -21.82 -6.78 35.39
CA ILE A 238 -23.27 -6.57 35.56
C ILE A 238 -23.90 -6.15 34.22
N PRO A 239 -25.17 -6.51 33.97
CA PRO A 239 -25.87 -6.09 32.76
C PRO A 239 -26.23 -4.60 32.82
N ASP A 240 -25.87 -3.86 31.78
CA ASP A 240 -26.31 -2.49 31.51
C ASP A 240 -27.66 -2.55 30.78
N LEU A 241 -28.74 -2.53 31.57
CA LEU A 241 -30.13 -2.68 31.09
C LEU A 241 -30.54 -1.56 30.10
N GLY A 242 -29.87 -0.41 30.13
CA GLY A 242 -30.18 0.70 29.21
C GLY A 242 -29.62 0.51 27.81
N LYS A 243 -28.59 -0.33 27.65
CA LYS A 243 -27.84 -0.49 26.39
C LYS A 243 -27.62 -1.96 25.98
N ASN A 244 -28.25 -2.90 26.68
CA ASN A 244 -28.22 -4.35 26.42
C ASN A 244 -26.80 -4.92 26.24
N ARG A 245 -25.90 -4.59 27.16
CA ARG A 245 -24.48 -4.97 27.13
C ARG A 245 -23.96 -5.27 28.55
N MET A 246 -22.75 -5.79 28.67
CA MET A 246 -22.12 -6.04 29.98
C MET A 246 -21.16 -4.91 30.35
N VAL A 247 -21.18 -4.49 31.62
CA VAL A 247 -20.20 -3.54 32.16
C VAL A 247 -19.34 -4.24 33.22
N TYR A 248 -18.05 -3.93 33.19
CA TYR A 248 -17.01 -4.62 33.94
C TYR A 248 -16.49 -3.71 35.06
N PRO A 249 -16.25 -4.25 36.26
CA PRO A 249 -15.75 -3.47 37.38
C PRO A 249 -14.32 -2.98 37.10
N THR A 250 -14.05 -1.75 37.51
CA THR A 250 -12.73 -1.11 37.48
C THR A 250 -12.52 -0.38 38.80
N GLU A 251 -11.27 -0.32 39.27
CA GLU A 251 -10.93 0.48 40.45
C GLU A 251 -10.61 1.92 40.05
N SER A 252 -11.31 2.87 40.68
CA SER A 252 -10.98 4.30 40.60
C SER A 252 -9.72 4.61 41.40
N THR A 253 -9.12 5.78 41.15
CA THR A 253 -7.97 6.29 41.94
C THR A 253 -8.28 6.42 43.43
N ASP A 254 -9.56 6.55 43.78
CA ASP A 254 -10.05 6.67 45.15
C ASP A 254 -10.45 5.33 45.78
N GLY A 255 -10.23 4.20 45.07
CA GLY A 255 -10.56 2.85 45.52
C GLY A 255 -12.04 2.45 45.36
N GLU A 256 -12.86 3.31 44.75
CA GLU A 256 -14.25 2.98 44.41
C GLU A 256 -14.33 2.08 43.18
N VAL A 257 -15.24 1.09 43.21
CA VAL A 257 -15.51 0.22 42.06
C VAL A 257 -16.51 0.89 41.13
N VAL A 258 -16.06 1.22 39.91
CA VAL A 258 -16.89 1.82 38.86
C VAL A 258 -16.96 0.86 37.68
N PHE A 259 -18.14 0.74 37.07
CA PHE A 259 -18.38 -0.19 35.97
C PHE A 259 -18.31 0.51 34.61
N TYR A 260 -17.53 -0.06 33.69
CA TYR A 260 -17.39 0.45 32.32
C TYR A 260 -17.61 -0.65 31.29
N PRO A 261 -18.14 -0.32 30.09
CA PRO A 261 -18.28 -1.28 29.00
C PRO A 261 -16.91 -1.77 28.52
N ARG A 262 -16.89 -2.94 27.87
CA ARG A 262 -15.69 -3.38 27.13
C ARG A 262 -15.46 -2.48 25.91
N GLU A 263 -14.21 -2.38 25.46
CA GLU A 263 -13.79 -1.52 24.34
C GLU A 263 -14.64 -1.72 23.09
N SER A 264 -14.92 -2.97 22.74
CA SER A 264 -15.75 -3.33 21.58
C SER A 264 -17.26 -2.99 21.72
N GLU A 265 -17.74 -2.67 22.93
CA GLU A 265 -19.13 -2.30 23.22
C GLU A 265 -19.27 -0.85 23.72
N ALA A 266 -18.17 -0.13 23.80
CA ALA A 266 -18.15 1.25 24.26
C ALA A 266 -18.66 2.16 23.14
N THR A 267 -19.53 3.10 23.50
CA THR A 267 -19.95 4.16 22.58
C THR A 267 -18.77 5.08 22.27
N PRO A 268 -18.80 5.83 21.15
CA PRO A 268 -17.74 6.78 20.83
C PRO A 268 -17.44 7.77 21.96
N ASN A 269 -18.47 8.22 22.69
CA ASN A 269 -18.28 9.11 23.84
C ASN A 269 -17.59 8.43 25.02
N GLU A 270 -17.83 7.15 25.25
CA GLU A 270 -17.19 6.34 26.31
C GLU A 270 -15.74 6.00 25.94
N ILE A 271 -15.47 5.72 24.65
CA ILE A 271 -14.11 5.56 24.12
C ILE A 271 -13.34 6.88 24.25
N ASN A 272 -13.97 8.00 23.87
CA ASN A 272 -13.38 9.32 23.92
C ASN A 272 -13.17 9.84 25.35
N SER A 273 -13.93 9.36 26.33
CA SER A 273 -13.75 9.72 27.74
C SER A 273 -12.88 8.74 28.52
N GLY A 274 -12.35 7.68 27.87
CA GLY A 274 -11.60 6.61 28.54
C GLY A 274 -12.43 5.79 29.54
N GLN A 275 -13.76 5.82 29.39
CA GLN A 275 -14.73 5.13 30.21
C GLN A 275 -15.04 3.75 29.62
N PHE A 276 -13.99 2.97 29.35
CA PHE A 276 -14.10 1.61 28.85
C PHE A 276 -13.00 0.73 29.44
N VAL A 277 -13.24 -0.58 29.43
CA VAL A 277 -12.28 -1.62 29.84
C VAL A 277 -11.67 -2.24 28.59
N THR A 278 -10.35 -2.45 28.57
CA THR A 278 -9.72 -3.07 27.38
C THR A 278 -10.19 -4.51 27.21
N ASP A 279 -10.46 -4.91 25.96
CA ASP A 279 -10.94 -6.26 25.63
C ASP A 279 -9.97 -7.35 26.12
N GLU A 280 -8.66 -7.07 26.11
CA GLU A 280 -7.62 -7.96 26.64
C GLU A 280 -7.78 -8.22 28.15
N SER A 281 -8.09 -7.19 28.94
CA SER A 281 -8.21 -7.33 30.40
C SER A 281 -9.46 -8.13 30.82
N VAL A 282 -10.50 -8.10 29.99
CA VAL A 282 -11.69 -8.94 30.16
C VAL A 282 -11.37 -10.41 29.84
N LYS A 283 -10.63 -10.68 28.75
CA LYS A 283 -10.20 -12.04 28.37
C LYS A 283 -9.29 -12.65 29.42
N ASP A 284 -8.27 -11.94 29.90
CA ASP A 284 -7.30 -12.47 30.87
C ASP A 284 -7.93 -12.89 32.22
N GLN A 285 -9.01 -12.23 32.65
CA GLN A 285 -9.74 -12.60 33.87
C GLN A 285 -10.83 -13.67 33.65
N THR A 286 -11.47 -13.68 32.48
CA THR A 286 -12.48 -14.71 32.15
C THR A 286 -11.82 -16.05 31.79
N GLU A 287 -10.70 -16.04 31.07
CA GLU A 287 -9.90 -17.23 30.74
C GLU A 287 -9.17 -17.84 31.95
N LYS A 288 -8.94 -17.06 33.00
CA LYS A 288 -8.47 -17.58 34.30
C LYS A 288 -9.47 -18.52 34.98
N LYS A 289 -10.75 -18.53 34.59
CA LYS A 289 -11.73 -19.52 35.06
C LYS A 289 -11.99 -20.68 34.09
N THR A 290 -11.73 -20.52 32.80
CA THR A 290 -12.03 -21.53 31.75
C THR A 290 -10.82 -22.32 31.25
N SER A 291 -9.68 -22.27 31.96
CA SER A 291 -8.53 -23.14 31.67
C SER A 291 -8.68 -24.53 32.30
N GLN A 292 -9.77 -25.23 31.97
CA GLN A 292 -9.78 -26.69 31.84
C GLN A 292 -10.48 -26.99 30.52
N LYS A 293 -9.71 -26.98 29.43
CA LYS A 293 -10.18 -27.44 28.13
C LYS A 293 -10.38 -28.95 28.26
N GLU A 294 -11.59 -29.37 28.65
CA GLU A 294 -11.93 -30.78 28.70
C GLU A 294 -11.87 -31.34 27.26
N GLU A 295 -11.10 -32.41 27.07
CA GLU A 295 -10.93 -33.04 25.75
C GLU A 295 -12.07 -34.02 25.47
N ALA A 296 -12.33 -34.31 24.20
CA ALA A 296 -13.31 -35.32 23.81
C ALA A 296 -12.97 -36.68 24.45
N LYS A 297 -13.96 -37.31 25.09
CA LYS A 297 -13.80 -38.61 25.74
C LYS A 297 -14.29 -39.70 24.80
N TYR A 298 -13.51 -40.76 24.67
CA TYR A 298 -13.93 -41.93 23.91
C TYR A 298 -14.80 -42.84 24.78
N ASN A 299 -16.06 -43.00 24.38
CA ASN A 299 -17.01 -43.90 25.03
C ASN A 299 -16.83 -45.31 24.47
N LYS A 300 -16.24 -46.20 25.27
CA LYS A 300 -15.93 -47.59 24.87
C LYS A 300 -17.17 -48.44 24.65
N ASP A 301 -18.23 -48.21 25.42
CA ASP A 301 -19.45 -49.01 25.34
C ASP A 301 -20.24 -48.73 24.07
N LYS A 302 -20.15 -47.48 23.59
CA LYS A 302 -20.81 -47.01 22.36
C LYS A 302 -19.87 -46.89 21.16
N ASN A 303 -18.57 -47.21 21.33
CA ASN A 303 -17.52 -47.19 20.30
C ASN A 303 -17.44 -45.87 19.50
N ARG A 304 -17.48 -44.72 20.20
CA ARG A 304 -17.48 -43.38 19.56
C ARG A 304 -16.88 -42.30 20.47
N PHE A 305 -16.63 -41.11 19.93
CA PHE A 305 -16.19 -39.96 20.73
C PHE A 305 -17.38 -39.11 21.19
N GLU A 306 -17.32 -38.66 22.44
CA GLU A 306 -18.28 -37.72 23.03
C GLU A 306 -17.54 -36.43 23.38
N TYR A 307 -18.17 -35.30 23.07
CA TYR A 307 -17.59 -33.97 23.16
C TYR A 307 -18.23 -33.20 24.32
N PRO A 308 -17.47 -32.39 25.06
CA PRO A 308 -18.02 -31.58 26.14
C PRO A 308 -19.01 -30.55 25.58
N TYR A 309 -20.18 -30.49 26.19
CA TYR A 309 -21.26 -29.58 25.91
C TYR A 309 -21.75 -28.98 27.23
N GLU A 310 -21.66 -27.67 27.36
CA GLU A 310 -22.11 -26.94 28.54
C GLU A 310 -23.60 -26.65 28.40
N ASN A 311 -24.40 -27.12 29.37
CA ASN A 311 -25.83 -26.82 29.41
C ASN A 311 -26.08 -25.37 29.88
N GLN A 312 -27.34 -24.93 29.88
CA GLN A 312 -27.71 -23.56 30.29
C GLN A 312 -27.39 -23.23 31.76
N GLU A 313 -27.09 -24.24 32.58
CA GLU A 313 -26.74 -24.10 34.00
C GLU A 313 -25.22 -24.09 34.24
N GLY A 314 -24.41 -24.24 33.18
CA GLY A 314 -22.95 -24.26 33.25
C GLY A 314 -22.36 -25.64 33.57
N GLU A 315 -23.15 -26.72 33.49
CA GLU A 315 -22.70 -28.09 33.73
C GLU A 315 -22.24 -28.74 32.41
N ILE A 316 -21.04 -29.32 32.42
CA ILE A 316 -20.45 -29.99 31.25
C ILE A 316 -20.99 -31.42 31.16
N THR A 317 -21.68 -31.72 30.06
CA THR A 317 -22.13 -33.06 29.68
C THR A 317 -21.44 -33.51 28.40
N TYR A 318 -21.22 -34.81 28.22
CA TYR A 318 -20.52 -35.35 27.06
C TYR A 318 -21.52 -35.89 26.05
N LEU A 319 -21.59 -35.29 24.86
CA LEU A 319 -22.56 -35.64 23.82
C LEU A 319 -21.87 -36.07 22.51
N PRO A 320 -22.43 -37.05 21.78
CA PRO A 320 -21.92 -37.46 20.47
C PRO A 320 -22.19 -36.39 19.41
N LYS A 321 -21.52 -36.48 18.26
CA LYS A 321 -21.88 -35.68 17.07
C LYS A 321 -23.20 -36.15 16.47
N GLU A 322 -23.90 -35.28 15.77
CA GLU A 322 -25.20 -35.57 15.13
C GLU A 322 -25.16 -36.83 14.22
N ASN A 323 -24.06 -37.03 13.50
CA ASN A 323 -23.86 -38.20 12.63
C ASN A 323 -23.50 -39.49 13.38
N GLU A 324 -23.15 -39.41 14.67
CA GLU A 324 -22.76 -40.54 15.55
C GLU A 324 -23.78 -40.81 16.67
N ALA A 325 -24.82 -39.97 16.77
CA ALA A 325 -25.92 -40.11 17.72
C ALA A 325 -26.91 -41.20 17.28
N SER A 326 -27.43 -41.97 18.24
CA SER A 326 -28.50 -42.93 18.01
C SER A 326 -29.82 -42.22 17.65
N GLU A 327 -30.78 -42.95 17.08
CA GLU A 327 -32.10 -42.37 16.74
C GLU A 327 -32.86 -41.86 17.99
N GLU A 328 -32.69 -42.51 19.14
CA GLU A 328 -33.22 -42.02 20.42
C GLU A 328 -32.50 -40.75 20.92
N GLU A 329 -31.17 -40.67 20.73
CA GLU A 329 -30.37 -39.49 21.11
C GLU A 329 -30.72 -38.29 20.23
N LYS A 330 -30.97 -38.50 18.93
CA LYS A 330 -31.46 -37.46 18.01
C LYS A 330 -32.87 -36.99 18.39
N ALA A 331 -33.77 -37.92 18.69
CA ALA A 331 -35.14 -37.60 19.11
C ALA A 331 -35.18 -36.76 20.40
N ASN A 332 -34.21 -36.97 21.29
CA ASN A 332 -34.08 -36.24 22.55
C ASN A 332 -33.15 -35.00 22.47
N GLY A 333 -32.60 -34.67 21.30
CA GLY A 333 -31.70 -33.53 21.11
C GLY A 333 -30.32 -33.67 21.80
N GLN A 334 -29.90 -34.90 22.09
CA GLN A 334 -28.67 -35.23 22.82
C GLN A 334 -27.47 -35.42 21.88
N PHE A 335 -27.12 -34.37 21.12
CA PHE A 335 -25.99 -34.38 20.20
C PHE A 335 -25.41 -32.98 19.98
N VAL A 336 -24.16 -32.91 19.53
CA VAL A 336 -23.50 -31.67 19.11
C VAL A 336 -23.65 -31.49 17.60
N ASN A 337 -24.23 -30.38 17.16
CA ASN A 337 -24.47 -30.09 15.74
C ASN A 337 -23.14 -29.80 15.01
N SER A 338 -22.82 -30.62 14.00
CA SER A 338 -21.52 -30.62 13.32
C SER A 338 -21.35 -29.52 12.25
N LYS A 339 -22.14 -28.45 12.27
CA LYS A 339 -21.99 -27.33 11.33
C LYS A 339 -21.00 -26.23 11.75
N SER A 340 -20.19 -26.42 12.81
CA SER A 340 -19.36 -25.32 13.35
C SER A 340 -17.89 -25.65 13.63
N THR A 341 -17.22 -26.48 12.83
CA THR A 341 -15.76 -26.57 12.88
C THR A 341 -15.15 -26.62 11.47
N GLU A 342 -14.77 -25.42 11.01
CA GLU A 342 -13.67 -25.09 10.09
C GLU A 342 -13.64 -25.80 8.74
N ASN A 343 -14.17 -25.12 7.72
CA ASN A 343 -13.75 -25.36 6.34
C ASN A 343 -12.29 -24.89 6.22
N PRO A 344 -11.32 -25.71 5.75
CA PRO A 344 -9.93 -25.27 5.58
C PRO A 344 -9.79 -24.08 4.63
N ALA A 345 -10.82 -23.81 3.80
CA ALA A 345 -10.92 -22.60 2.98
C ALA A 345 -11.03 -21.30 3.82
N ASP A 346 -11.55 -21.35 5.05
CA ASP A 346 -11.72 -20.17 5.91
C ASP A 346 -10.41 -19.71 6.57
N GLN A 347 -9.31 -20.47 6.39
CA GLN A 347 -7.98 -20.12 6.90
C GLN A 347 -7.21 -19.15 5.98
N TRP A 348 -7.75 -18.85 4.80
CA TRP A 348 -7.10 -18.04 3.78
C TRP A 348 -7.82 -16.70 3.63
N THR A 349 -7.09 -15.61 3.82
CA THR A 349 -7.63 -14.27 3.53
C THR A 349 -7.21 -13.87 2.11
N LEU A 350 -8.17 -13.64 1.22
CA LEU A 350 -7.88 -13.17 -0.13
C LEU A 350 -7.29 -11.75 -0.08
N ILE A 351 -6.23 -11.50 -0.85
CA ILE A 351 -5.75 -10.13 -1.04
C ILE A 351 -6.63 -9.49 -2.12
N VAL A 352 -7.63 -8.72 -1.68
CA VAL A 352 -8.46 -7.88 -2.54
C VAL A 352 -7.53 -6.91 -3.29
N ASN A 353 -7.37 -7.08 -4.60
CA ASN A 353 -6.40 -6.42 -5.53
C ASN A 353 -5.03 -7.08 -5.74
N GLY A 354 -4.79 -8.27 -5.21
CA GLY A 354 -3.58 -9.02 -5.52
C GLY A 354 -3.59 -9.52 -6.97
N LYS A 355 -2.50 -9.29 -7.72
CA LYS A 355 -2.40 -9.76 -9.12
C LYS A 355 -2.34 -11.30 -9.16
N PRO A 356 -3.26 -11.98 -9.84
CA PRO A 356 -3.18 -13.43 -10.01
C PRO A 356 -1.96 -13.78 -10.87
N LYS A 357 -1.38 -14.95 -10.58
CA LYS A 357 -0.25 -15.51 -11.33
C LYS A 357 -0.77 -16.61 -12.24
N TYR A 358 -0.34 -16.61 -13.50
CA TYR A 358 -0.64 -17.71 -14.43
C TYR A 358 0.51 -18.72 -14.38
N GLU A 359 0.22 -19.96 -14.01
CA GLU A 359 1.21 -21.04 -13.89
C GLU A 359 0.56 -22.39 -14.22
N ALA A 360 1.22 -23.19 -15.05
CA ALA A 360 0.74 -24.52 -15.46
C ALA A 360 -0.70 -24.50 -16.02
N ASP A 361 -0.98 -23.56 -16.93
CA ASP A 361 -2.26 -23.39 -17.63
C ASP A 361 -3.48 -23.06 -16.77
N ARG A 362 -3.26 -22.42 -15.62
CA ARG A 362 -4.31 -21.99 -14.69
C ARG A 362 -3.94 -20.72 -13.93
N TYR A 363 -4.94 -20.06 -13.34
CA TYR A 363 -4.76 -18.87 -12.52
C TYR A 363 -4.64 -19.25 -11.05
N LEU A 364 -3.63 -18.69 -10.39
CA LEU A 364 -3.41 -18.78 -8.96
C LEU A 364 -3.60 -17.40 -8.33
N TYR A 365 -4.38 -17.33 -7.26
CA TYR A 365 -4.74 -16.09 -6.59
C TYR A 365 -3.95 -15.91 -5.30
N PRO A 366 -3.43 -14.71 -5.03
CA PRO A 366 -2.67 -14.45 -3.81
C PRO A 366 -3.58 -14.40 -2.58
N VAL A 367 -3.22 -15.18 -1.57
CA VAL A 367 -3.88 -15.27 -0.27
C VAL A 367 -2.86 -15.13 0.85
N THR A 368 -3.30 -14.69 2.02
CA THR A 368 -2.49 -14.71 3.24
C THR A 368 -2.93 -15.84 4.17
N GLU A 369 -1.95 -16.62 4.62
CA GLU A 369 -2.13 -17.55 5.75
C GLU A 369 -2.43 -16.78 7.05
N ALA A 370 -3.03 -17.44 8.04
CA ALA A 370 -3.14 -16.92 9.40
C ALA A 370 -1.78 -16.48 10.01
N ALA A 371 -0.67 -17.05 9.54
CA ALA A 371 0.69 -16.66 9.92
C ALA A 371 1.23 -15.42 9.18
N GLY A 372 0.47 -14.84 8.25
CA GLY A 372 0.85 -13.67 7.45
C GLY A 372 1.70 -13.97 6.21
N ASN A 373 1.89 -15.24 5.85
CA ASN A 373 2.64 -15.62 4.65
C ASN A 373 1.78 -15.49 3.39
N LEU A 374 2.38 -14.99 2.31
CA LEU A 374 1.76 -14.94 0.99
C LEU A 374 1.84 -16.31 0.30
N VAL A 375 0.69 -16.86 -0.08
CA VAL A 375 0.55 -18.12 -0.82
C VAL A 375 -0.33 -17.88 -2.06
N TYR A 376 -0.18 -18.71 -3.09
CA TYR A 376 -0.97 -18.63 -4.31
C TYR A 376 -1.80 -19.91 -4.49
N LEU A 377 -3.13 -19.78 -4.50
CA LEU A 377 -4.05 -20.93 -4.57
C LEU A 377 -4.93 -20.88 -5.83
N PRO A 378 -5.22 -22.03 -6.46
CA PRO A 378 -6.18 -22.12 -7.55
C PRO A 378 -7.62 -22.02 -7.04
N ILE A 379 -8.55 -21.69 -7.93
CA ILE A 379 -9.99 -21.83 -7.64
C ILE A 379 -10.44 -23.28 -7.71
N THR A 380 -11.56 -23.62 -7.08
CA THR A 380 -12.14 -24.98 -7.06
C THR A 380 -12.15 -25.66 -8.43
N THR A 381 -12.50 -24.93 -9.50
CA THR A 381 -12.60 -25.47 -10.87
C THR A 381 -11.26 -25.71 -11.56
N GLU A 382 -10.18 -25.12 -11.05
CA GLU A 382 -8.81 -25.20 -11.61
C GLU A 382 -7.83 -25.96 -10.70
N ALA A 383 -8.30 -26.40 -9.52
CA ALA A 383 -7.54 -27.18 -8.58
C ALA A 383 -7.35 -28.63 -9.07
N THR A 384 -6.16 -29.17 -8.89
CA THR A 384 -5.90 -30.60 -9.10
C THR A 384 -6.57 -31.43 -8.02
N GLN A 385 -6.80 -32.72 -8.30
CA GLN A 385 -7.35 -33.67 -7.32
C GLN A 385 -6.57 -33.66 -6.00
N ARG A 386 -5.24 -33.57 -6.07
CA ARG A 386 -4.38 -33.50 -4.88
C ARG A 386 -4.56 -32.20 -4.10
N GLU A 387 -4.81 -31.08 -4.76
CA GLU A 387 -5.06 -29.79 -4.09
C GLU A 387 -6.45 -29.77 -3.42
N LEU A 388 -7.45 -30.36 -4.07
CA LEU A 388 -8.79 -30.55 -3.49
C LEU A 388 -8.74 -31.42 -2.22
N GLU A 389 -8.04 -32.56 -2.29
CA GLU A 389 -7.88 -33.48 -1.15
C GLU A 389 -7.13 -32.86 0.04
N ASN A 390 -6.25 -31.87 -0.22
CA ASN A 390 -5.48 -31.18 0.81
C ASN A 390 -6.06 -29.82 1.22
N GLY A 391 -7.23 -29.41 0.68
CA GLY A 391 -7.84 -28.11 0.98
C GLY A 391 -7.03 -26.90 0.47
N LEU A 392 -6.18 -27.09 -0.54
CA LEU A 392 -5.31 -26.05 -1.12
C LEU A 392 -5.99 -25.38 -2.33
N TYR A 393 -7.17 -24.81 -2.11
CA TYR A 393 -7.94 -24.14 -3.15
C TYR A 393 -8.81 -23.03 -2.56
N LEU A 394 -9.29 -22.13 -3.42
CA LEU A 394 -10.27 -21.10 -3.08
C LEU A 394 -11.67 -21.50 -3.56
N PRO A 395 -12.70 -21.48 -2.72
CA PRO A 395 -14.08 -21.63 -3.16
C PRO A 395 -14.44 -20.48 -4.11
N PHE A 396 -15.13 -20.78 -5.21
CA PHE A 396 -15.50 -19.79 -6.22
C PHE A 396 -16.22 -18.56 -5.63
N GLU A 397 -16.99 -18.78 -4.57
CA GLU A 397 -17.74 -17.77 -3.81
C GLU A 397 -16.84 -16.78 -3.02
N SER A 398 -15.57 -17.12 -2.77
CA SER A 398 -14.62 -16.28 -2.01
C SER A 398 -13.86 -15.26 -2.86
N ILE A 399 -14.03 -15.30 -4.19
CA ILE A 399 -13.48 -14.27 -5.08
C ILE A 399 -14.55 -13.20 -5.23
N GLU A 400 -14.35 -12.06 -4.58
CA GLU A 400 -15.14 -10.86 -4.84
C GLU A 400 -15.15 -10.58 -6.35
N THR A 401 -16.36 -10.59 -6.89
CA THR A 401 -16.70 -10.51 -8.30
C THR A 401 -16.35 -9.13 -8.85
N SER A 402 -15.13 -8.97 -9.35
CA SER A 402 -14.90 -7.96 -10.38
C SER A 402 -15.39 -8.53 -11.71
N ASP A 403 -16.35 -7.86 -12.36
CA ASP A 403 -16.95 -8.27 -13.64
C ASP A 403 -15.91 -8.56 -14.74
N ARG A 404 -14.71 -8.00 -14.60
CA ARG A 404 -13.56 -8.27 -15.48
C ARG A 404 -13.07 -9.72 -15.47
N ILE A 405 -13.26 -10.47 -14.38
CA ILE A 405 -12.80 -11.86 -14.27
C ILE A 405 -13.80 -12.82 -14.93
N ILE A 406 -15.10 -12.60 -14.72
CA ILE A 406 -16.17 -13.42 -15.33
C ILE A 406 -16.16 -13.27 -16.86
N ASP A 407 -15.93 -12.06 -17.37
CA ASP A 407 -15.92 -11.82 -18.81
C ASP A 407 -14.72 -12.48 -19.52
N ARG A 408 -13.61 -12.66 -18.80
CA ARG A 408 -12.39 -13.31 -19.33
C ARG A 408 -12.49 -14.84 -19.32
N VAL A 409 -13.11 -15.42 -18.29
CA VAL A 409 -13.37 -16.87 -18.19
C VAL A 409 -14.48 -17.29 -19.17
N LYS A 410 -15.53 -16.47 -19.35
CA LYS A 410 -16.56 -16.70 -20.37
C LYS A 410 -16.02 -16.58 -21.80
N ARG A 411 -15.01 -15.74 -22.07
CA ARG A 411 -14.34 -15.63 -23.38
C ARG A 411 -13.43 -16.81 -23.70
N THR A 412 -12.73 -17.37 -22.71
CA THR A 412 -11.87 -18.55 -22.92
C THR A 412 -12.68 -19.82 -23.20
N GLN A 413 -13.91 -19.93 -22.68
CA GLN A 413 -14.82 -21.02 -23.04
C GLN A 413 -15.47 -20.89 -24.44
N ARG A 414 -15.43 -19.70 -25.06
CA ARG A 414 -16.03 -19.46 -26.39
C ARG A 414 -15.05 -19.53 -27.56
N LEU A 415 -13.75 -19.58 -27.30
CA LEU A 415 -12.72 -19.64 -28.34
C LEU A 415 -12.22 -21.08 -28.48
N TYR A 416 -12.94 -21.88 -29.26
CA TYR A 416 -12.28 -22.95 -30.02
C TYR A 416 -11.38 -22.28 -31.08
N PRO A 417 -10.20 -22.84 -31.39
CA PRO A 417 -9.26 -22.21 -32.31
C PRO A 417 -9.83 -22.23 -33.72
N ILE A 418 -9.95 -21.05 -34.34
CA ILE A 418 -10.11 -20.93 -35.78
C ILE A 418 -8.75 -21.31 -36.38
N ASP A 419 -8.75 -22.33 -37.25
CA ASP A 419 -7.57 -22.78 -37.99
C ASP A 419 -6.91 -21.63 -38.77
N PRO A 420 -5.59 -21.69 -39.02
CA PRO A 420 -4.90 -20.67 -39.81
C PRO A 420 -5.44 -20.63 -41.24
N ILE A 421 -5.98 -19.47 -41.62
CA ILE A 421 -6.43 -19.19 -42.99
C ILE A 421 -5.23 -19.35 -43.93
N SER A 422 -5.35 -20.33 -44.84
CA SER A 422 -4.46 -20.55 -45.97
C SER A 422 -4.45 -19.32 -46.88
N ILE A 423 -3.27 -18.72 -47.05
CA ILE A 423 -3.03 -17.68 -48.05
C ILE A 423 -3.01 -18.36 -49.43
N SER A 424 -4.16 -18.37 -50.10
CA SER A 424 -4.25 -18.66 -51.52
C SER A 424 -5.50 -18.00 -52.09
N ASP A 425 -5.38 -16.74 -52.52
CA ASP A 425 -5.87 -16.28 -53.83
C ASP A 425 -5.33 -14.88 -54.14
N VAL A 426 -4.92 -14.69 -55.39
CA VAL A 426 -3.94 -13.68 -55.85
C VAL A 426 -4.63 -12.40 -56.36
N THR A 427 -5.85 -12.07 -55.92
CA THR A 427 -6.62 -10.92 -56.43
C THR A 427 -6.72 -9.70 -55.48
N ASP A 428 -6.25 -9.78 -54.24
CA ASP A 428 -6.44 -8.70 -53.23
C ASP A 428 -5.29 -7.70 -53.12
N ARG A 429 -4.32 -7.69 -54.05
CA ARG A 429 -3.11 -6.87 -53.90
C ARG A 429 -3.25 -5.37 -54.19
N ASP A 430 -4.38 -4.91 -54.73
CA ASP A 430 -4.54 -3.51 -55.16
C ASP A 430 -5.57 -2.70 -54.35
N ARG A 431 -6.12 -3.25 -53.25
CA ARG A 431 -7.08 -2.50 -52.43
C ARG A 431 -6.37 -1.51 -51.52
N GLN A 432 -6.80 -0.26 -51.54
CA GLN A 432 -6.23 0.79 -50.71
C GLN A 432 -6.91 0.75 -49.34
N LEU A 433 -6.18 0.33 -48.31
CA LEU A 433 -6.71 0.26 -46.94
C LEU A 433 -6.48 1.59 -46.21
N TYR A 434 -7.49 2.02 -45.45
CA TYR A 434 -7.46 3.26 -44.69
C TYR A 434 -7.47 2.94 -43.18
N PRO A 435 -6.67 3.64 -42.37
CA PRO A 435 -6.64 3.42 -40.93
C PRO A 435 -7.92 3.93 -40.26
N LYS A 436 -8.58 3.08 -39.45
CA LYS A 436 -9.69 3.42 -38.55
C LYS A 436 -9.33 2.96 -37.14
N THR A 437 -9.39 3.88 -36.19
CA THR A 437 -9.16 3.58 -34.77
C THR A 437 -10.46 3.07 -34.17
N ASP A 438 -10.43 1.90 -33.56
CA ASP A 438 -11.59 1.34 -32.89
C ASP A 438 -11.78 1.96 -31.47
N PRO A 439 -12.90 1.70 -30.79
CA PRO A 439 -13.16 2.24 -29.45
C PRO A 439 -12.14 1.84 -28.37
N ASN A 440 -11.23 0.89 -28.65
CA ASN A 440 -10.17 0.44 -27.75
C ASN A 440 -8.79 1.02 -28.10
N ASP A 441 -8.72 2.04 -28.96
CA ASP A 441 -7.47 2.64 -29.48
C ASP A 441 -6.63 1.69 -30.37
N GLU A 442 -7.19 0.59 -30.88
CA GLU A 442 -6.50 -0.25 -31.88
C GLU A 442 -6.73 0.30 -33.30
N VAL A 443 -5.63 0.55 -34.02
CA VAL A 443 -5.69 0.98 -35.42
C VAL A 443 -5.88 -0.24 -36.32
N ARG A 444 -7.01 -0.28 -37.03
CA ARG A 444 -7.32 -1.31 -38.03
C ARG A 444 -7.33 -0.68 -39.42
N TYR A 445 -6.84 -1.40 -40.42
CA TYR A 445 -6.83 -0.95 -41.80
C TYR A 445 -8.01 -1.59 -42.54
N LEU A 446 -8.98 -0.77 -42.96
CA LEU A 446 -10.22 -1.22 -43.58
C LEU A 446 -10.36 -0.66 -45.01
N PRO A 447 -11.00 -1.41 -45.94
CA PRO A 447 -11.30 -0.91 -47.28
C PRO A 447 -12.45 0.11 -47.22
N LYS A 448 -12.60 0.87 -48.30
CA LYS A 448 -13.80 1.70 -48.54
C LYS A 448 -15.05 0.85 -48.73
N ALA A 449 -16.22 1.41 -48.47
CA ALA A 449 -17.51 0.74 -48.70
C ALA A 449 -17.64 0.25 -50.16
N SER A 450 -17.22 1.09 -51.11
CA SER A 450 -17.17 0.79 -52.54
C SER A 450 -16.14 -0.29 -52.94
N GLU A 451 -15.17 -0.57 -52.08
CA GLU A 451 -14.08 -1.55 -52.30
C GLU A 451 -14.20 -2.78 -51.39
N ALA A 452 -15.22 -2.82 -50.52
CA ALA A 452 -15.45 -3.89 -49.56
C ALA A 452 -16.15 -5.07 -50.23
N THR A 453 -15.72 -6.28 -49.88
CA THR A 453 -16.43 -7.52 -50.25
C THR A 453 -17.81 -7.57 -49.59
N ALA A 454 -18.69 -8.42 -50.12
CA ALA A 454 -20.01 -8.66 -49.54
C ALA A 454 -19.95 -9.08 -48.07
N ASP A 455 -18.94 -9.87 -47.69
CA ASP A 455 -18.73 -10.33 -46.30
C ASP A 455 -18.22 -9.20 -45.40
N GLU A 456 -17.33 -8.33 -45.89
CA GLU A 456 -16.89 -7.14 -45.17
C GLU A 456 -18.03 -6.15 -44.95
N ILE A 457 -18.91 -5.99 -45.95
CA ILE A 457 -20.13 -5.17 -45.84
C ILE A 457 -21.09 -5.77 -44.81
N ALA A 458 -21.33 -7.09 -44.88
CA ALA A 458 -22.21 -7.79 -43.94
C ALA A 458 -21.72 -7.69 -42.49
N ASN A 459 -20.39 -7.70 -42.28
CA ASN A 459 -19.76 -7.60 -40.97
C ASN A 459 -19.39 -6.17 -40.56
N LYS A 460 -19.77 -5.15 -41.33
CA LYS A 460 -19.43 -3.73 -41.10
C LYS A 460 -17.91 -3.46 -40.97
N GLN A 461 -17.09 -4.20 -41.71
CA GLN A 461 -15.63 -4.07 -41.75
C GLN A 461 -15.17 -3.19 -42.92
N PHE A 462 -15.74 -2.00 -43.04
CA PHE A 462 -15.39 -1.03 -44.07
C PHE A 462 -15.52 0.41 -43.55
N ILE A 463 -14.93 1.36 -44.27
CA ILE A 463 -15.09 2.79 -44.03
C ILE A 463 -16.09 3.34 -45.05
N PRO A 464 -17.20 3.99 -44.63
CA PRO A 464 -18.11 4.68 -45.54
C PRO A 464 -17.34 5.56 -46.53
N ASP A 465 -17.71 5.55 -47.81
CA ASP A 465 -16.94 6.27 -48.84
C ASP A 465 -16.79 7.78 -48.51
N GLU A 466 -17.80 8.35 -47.86
CA GLU A 466 -17.83 9.74 -47.37
C GLU A 466 -16.78 10.02 -46.27
N GLU A 467 -16.44 9.05 -45.42
CA GLU A 467 -15.41 9.20 -44.36
C GLU A 467 -13.97 9.24 -44.95
N THR A 468 -13.80 8.88 -46.23
CA THR A 468 -12.47 8.88 -46.88
C THR A 468 -12.13 10.18 -47.62
N ASP A 469 -13.06 11.12 -47.71
CA ASP A 469 -12.77 12.48 -48.16
C ASP A 469 -12.08 13.25 -47.01
N PRO A 470 -10.83 13.73 -47.17
CA PRO A 470 -10.14 14.50 -46.13
C PRO A 470 -10.89 15.78 -45.71
N ALA A 471 -11.86 16.26 -46.48
CA ALA A 471 -12.74 17.36 -46.08
C ALA A 471 -13.89 16.92 -45.16
N ALA A 472 -14.40 15.69 -45.32
CA ALA A 472 -15.46 15.11 -44.49
C ALA A 472 -14.91 14.47 -43.20
N ALA A 473 -13.71 13.88 -43.26
CA ALA A 473 -12.98 13.35 -42.09
C ALA A 473 -12.63 14.41 -41.02
N ARG A 474 -12.74 15.71 -41.36
CA ARG A 474 -12.55 16.84 -40.43
C ARG A 474 -13.78 17.14 -39.56
N ARG A 475 -14.93 16.52 -39.84
CA ARG A 475 -16.20 16.78 -39.16
C ARG A 475 -16.70 15.57 -38.37
N ASP A 476 -15.81 14.71 -37.89
CA ASP A 476 -16.20 13.55 -37.10
C ASP A 476 -16.57 14.00 -35.67
N PRO A 477 -17.86 13.96 -35.28
CA PRO A 477 -18.31 14.29 -33.92
C PRO A 477 -17.85 13.25 -32.89
N GLY A 478 -17.28 12.11 -33.33
CA GLY A 478 -16.73 11.07 -32.46
C GLY A 478 -15.26 11.27 -32.04
N ARG A 479 -14.58 12.33 -32.50
CA ARG A 479 -13.18 12.58 -32.11
C ARG A 479 -13.08 13.02 -30.65
N LYS A 480 -12.17 12.38 -29.90
CA LYS A 480 -11.79 12.81 -28.54
C LYS A 480 -11.42 14.30 -28.57
N PRO A 481 -11.88 15.11 -27.59
CA PRO A 481 -11.52 16.53 -27.51
C PRO A 481 -10.01 16.70 -27.37
N PHE A 482 -9.47 17.80 -27.90
CA PHE A 482 -8.05 18.13 -27.77
C PHE A 482 -7.79 18.62 -26.36
N SER A 483 -6.81 18.02 -25.67
CA SER A 483 -6.42 18.44 -24.32
C SER A 483 -5.56 19.71 -24.32
N GLU A 484 -4.92 20.05 -25.44
CA GLU A 484 -3.92 21.13 -25.52
C GLU A 484 -3.84 21.70 -26.94
N ALA A 485 -3.66 23.01 -27.04
CA ALA A 485 -3.37 23.72 -28.28
C ALA A 485 -1.87 23.66 -28.63
N ASN A 486 -1.51 24.01 -29.87
CA ASN A 486 -0.11 23.98 -30.33
C ASN A 486 0.82 24.96 -29.58
N ASP A 487 0.26 25.99 -28.95
CA ASP A 487 0.99 26.96 -28.12
C ASP A 487 1.19 26.52 -26.66
N GLY A 488 0.65 25.35 -26.29
CA GLY A 488 0.71 24.80 -24.95
C GLY A 488 -0.50 25.14 -24.06
N THR A 489 -1.50 25.83 -24.60
CA THR A 489 -2.71 26.18 -23.83
C THR A 489 -3.57 24.93 -23.59
N ILE A 490 -3.88 24.64 -22.33
CA ILE A 490 -4.73 23.49 -21.97
C ILE A 490 -6.19 23.84 -22.26
N LEU A 491 -6.84 23.02 -23.08
CA LEU A 491 -8.20 23.23 -23.54
C LEU A 491 -9.20 22.37 -22.76
N TRP A 492 -10.34 22.97 -22.45
CA TRP A 492 -11.44 22.31 -21.79
C TRP A 492 -12.10 21.31 -22.75
N ASP A 493 -12.45 20.14 -22.23
CA ASP A 493 -13.03 19.01 -22.97
C ASP A 493 -14.56 19.13 -23.16
N GLY A 494 -15.18 20.17 -22.60
CA GLY A 494 -16.63 20.39 -22.61
C GLY A 494 -17.39 19.56 -21.57
N LYS A 495 -16.70 18.76 -20.74
CA LYS A 495 -17.34 17.81 -19.82
C LYS A 495 -16.75 17.81 -18.41
N SER A 496 -15.49 18.18 -18.25
CA SER A 496 -14.80 18.09 -16.96
C SER A 496 -14.92 19.41 -16.21
N LEU A 497 -15.64 19.44 -15.09
CA LEU A 497 -15.67 20.65 -14.27
C LEU A 497 -14.30 20.94 -13.64
N PRO A 498 -13.85 22.20 -13.60
CA PRO A 498 -12.66 22.57 -12.85
C PRO A 498 -12.92 22.37 -11.34
N ALA A 499 -11.89 21.93 -10.61
CA ALA A 499 -12.00 21.76 -9.18
C ALA A 499 -12.06 23.14 -8.49
N PRO A 500 -13.08 23.43 -7.67
CA PRO A 500 -13.15 24.70 -6.95
C PRO A 500 -12.03 24.78 -5.92
N THR A 501 -11.64 26.00 -5.55
CA THR A 501 -10.60 26.21 -4.54
C THR A 501 -11.03 25.70 -3.16
N ALA A 502 -10.08 25.24 -2.34
CA ALA A 502 -10.38 24.72 -1.01
C ALA A 502 -11.14 25.73 -0.12
N LEU A 503 -10.90 27.04 -0.29
CA LEU A 503 -11.60 28.09 0.44
C LEU A 503 -13.09 28.17 0.05
N GLN A 504 -13.41 28.07 -1.25
CA GLN A 504 -14.79 28.06 -1.73
C GLN A 504 -15.53 26.80 -1.28
N GLN A 505 -14.86 25.65 -1.35
CA GLN A 505 -15.42 24.39 -0.85
C GLN A 505 -15.79 24.53 0.63
N ILE A 506 -14.86 25.00 1.47
CA ILE A 506 -15.12 25.20 2.91
C ILE A 506 -16.25 26.22 3.14
N ALA A 507 -16.29 27.31 2.37
CA ALA A 507 -17.34 28.33 2.50
C ALA A 507 -18.73 27.75 2.20
N LEU A 508 -18.86 26.98 1.12
CA LEU A 508 -20.11 26.30 0.76
C LEU A 508 -20.48 25.23 1.80
N LEU A 509 -19.54 24.35 2.17
CA LEU A 509 -19.84 23.26 3.12
C LEU A 509 -20.25 23.78 4.50
N ARG A 510 -19.80 24.98 4.90
CA ARG A 510 -20.22 25.64 6.14
C ARG A 510 -21.62 26.27 6.07
N SER A 511 -22.08 26.66 4.89
CA SER A 511 -23.43 27.20 4.72
C SER A 511 -24.50 26.11 4.69
N LEU A 512 -24.09 24.88 4.33
CA LEU A 512 -24.96 23.71 4.32
C LEU A 512 -25.17 23.13 5.74
N LYS A 513 -26.30 22.46 5.92
CA LYS A 513 -26.64 21.71 7.14
C LYS A 513 -26.48 20.21 6.85
N PRO A 514 -25.29 19.64 7.02
CA PRO A 514 -25.07 18.23 6.74
C PRO A 514 -25.69 17.32 7.81
N ASN A 515 -26.02 16.09 7.41
CA ASN A 515 -26.49 15.03 8.29
C ASN A 515 -25.36 14.02 8.53
N PHE A 516 -25.19 13.56 9.77
CA PHE A 516 -24.21 12.51 10.05
C PHE A 516 -24.82 11.14 9.76
N ASP A 517 -24.11 10.33 8.97
CA ASP A 517 -24.42 8.94 8.71
C ASP A 517 -23.66 8.06 9.72
N PRO A 518 -24.33 7.52 10.76
CA PRO A 518 -23.67 6.75 11.80
C PRO A 518 -23.21 5.37 11.32
N GLN A 519 -23.79 4.84 10.23
CA GLN A 519 -23.44 3.52 9.73
C GLN A 519 -22.05 3.53 9.07
N HIS A 520 -21.73 4.62 8.37
CA HIS A 520 -20.45 4.78 7.67
C HIS A 520 -19.51 5.79 8.34
N GLY A 521 -19.97 6.48 9.40
CA GLY A 521 -19.14 7.40 10.18
C GLY A 521 -18.74 8.68 9.44
N ARG A 522 -19.63 9.22 8.60
CA ARG A 522 -19.34 10.32 7.65
C ARG A 522 -20.43 11.37 7.59
N MET A 523 -20.14 12.51 6.97
CA MET A 523 -21.12 13.57 6.73
C MET A 523 -21.79 13.41 5.36
N LEU A 524 -23.10 13.55 5.34
CA LEU A 524 -23.91 13.63 4.13
C LEU A 524 -24.38 15.07 3.94
N TYR A 525 -24.24 15.58 2.73
CA TYR A 525 -24.57 16.96 2.42
C TYR A 525 -25.91 17.03 1.68
N PRO A 526 -26.76 18.02 2.02
CA PRO A 526 -28.02 18.21 1.30
C PRO A 526 -27.73 18.70 -0.12
N ILE A 527 -28.29 18.00 -1.09
CA ILE A 527 -28.38 18.41 -2.49
C ILE A 527 -29.86 18.56 -2.87
N THR A 528 -30.13 19.44 -3.83
CA THR A 528 -31.48 19.59 -4.40
C THR A 528 -31.49 18.92 -5.77
N ASN A 529 -32.29 17.87 -5.91
CA ASN A 529 -32.50 17.18 -7.18
C ASN A 529 -33.25 18.08 -8.18
N THR A 530 -33.28 17.67 -9.45
CA THR A 530 -34.02 18.36 -10.53
C THR A 530 -35.52 18.48 -10.26
N ASP A 531 -36.10 17.56 -9.48
CA ASP A 531 -37.50 17.57 -9.05
C ASP A 531 -37.77 18.47 -7.82
N GLY A 532 -36.73 19.13 -7.28
CA GLY A 532 -36.81 19.99 -6.10
C GLY A 532 -36.76 19.24 -4.77
N THR A 533 -36.62 17.91 -4.77
CA THR A 533 -36.48 17.12 -3.54
C THR A 533 -35.06 17.26 -2.97
N GLN A 534 -34.95 17.25 -1.65
CA GLN A 534 -33.66 17.24 -0.97
C GLN A 534 -33.19 15.81 -0.74
N ARG A 535 -31.98 15.49 -1.22
CA ARG A 535 -31.29 14.23 -0.96
C ARG A 535 -30.01 14.49 -0.18
N TYR A 536 -29.66 13.60 0.73
CA TYR A 536 -28.41 13.68 1.49
C TYR A 536 -27.43 12.64 0.95
N ILE A 537 -26.31 13.08 0.39
CA ILE A 537 -25.29 12.20 -0.21
C ILE A 537 -23.88 12.61 0.25
N PRO A 538 -22.92 11.66 0.29
CA PRO A 538 -21.56 11.96 0.73
C PRO A 538 -20.79 12.76 -0.33
N LEU A 539 -19.70 13.43 0.08
CA LEU A 539 -18.71 13.93 -0.88
C LEU A 539 -17.93 12.76 -1.47
N ILE A 540 -17.28 12.95 -2.63
CA ILE A 540 -16.50 11.89 -3.30
C ILE A 540 -15.44 11.24 -2.37
N GLU A 541 -14.82 12.04 -1.49
CA GLU A 541 -13.79 11.57 -0.56
C GLU A 541 -14.34 10.69 0.57
N ASP A 542 -15.63 10.85 0.89
CA ASP A 542 -16.34 10.14 1.95
C ASP A 542 -17.27 9.04 1.40
N ALA A 543 -17.45 8.98 0.07
CA ALA A 543 -18.31 8.02 -0.59
C ALA A 543 -17.71 6.60 -0.53
N THR A 544 -18.59 5.60 -0.40
CA THR A 544 -18.18 4.19 -0.50
C THR A 544 -17.84 3.86 -1.95
N VAL A 545 -17.12 2.75 -2.16
CA VAL A 545 -16.79 2.30 -3.52
C VAL A 545 -18.06 2.07 -4.35
N GLU A 546 -19.11 1.50 -3.76
CA GLU A 546 -20.39 1.27 -4.44
C GLU A 546 -21.06 2.60 -4.84
N GLU A 547 -21.07 3.59 -3.96
CA GLU A 547 -21.63 4.91 -4.27
C GLU A 547 -20.83 5.62 -5.35
N VAL A 548 -19.50 5.53 -5.34
CA VAL A 548 -18.65 6.10 -6.40
C VAL A 548 -18.93 5.41 -7.73
N MET A 549 -19.03 4.08 -7.75
CA MET A 549 -19.35 3.32 -8.96
C MET A 549 -20.74 3.64 -9.52
N GLN A 550 -21.70 3.93 -8.65
CA GLN A 550 -23.06 4.32 -9.03
C GLN A 550 -23.21 5.83 -9.29
N GLY A 551 -22.17 6.63 -9.09
CA GLY A 551 -22.26 8.10 -9.19
C GLY A 551 -23.06 8.76 -8.06
N ASN A 552 -23.35 8.04 -6.97
CA ASN A 552 -24.14 8.49 -5.82
C ASN A 552 -23.31 9.33 -4.83
N TYR A 553 -22.69 10.41 -5.31
CA TYR A 553 -21.92 11.33 -4.47
C TYR A 553 -22.05 12.77 -4.97
N ALA A 554 -21.85 13.73 -4.06
CA ALA A 554 -21.96 15.14 -4.35
C ALA A 554 -20.68 15.66 -5.04
N LYS A 555 -20.89 16.45 -6.11
CA LYS A 555 -19.86 17.28 -6.73
C LYS A 555 -20.25 18.76 -6.64
N PHE A 556 -19.22 19.60 -6.59
CA PHE A 556 -19.38 21.05 -6.68
C PHE A 556 -19.67 21.46 -8.12
N THR A 557 -20.64 22.33 -8.30
CA THR A 557 -21.01 22.95 -9.57
C THR A 557 -21.45 24.40 -9.32
N THR A 558 -21.74 25.16 -10.37
CA THR A 558 -22.27 26.52 -10.26
C THR A 558 -23.75 26.52 -9.90
N GLU A 559 -24.21 27.56 -9.19
CA GLU A 559 -25.65 27.72 -8.88
C GLU A 559 -26.49 27.86 -10.15
N GLN A 560 -25.97 28.59 -11.13
CA GLN A 560 -26.54 28.73 -12.46
C GLN A 560 -26.12 27.55 -13.36
N PRO A 561 -26.90 27.22 -14.41
CA PRO A 561 -26.49 26.27 -15.44
C PRO A 561 -25.11 26.63 -16.01
N LEU A 562 -24.28 25.62 -16.27
CA LEU A 562 -22.90 25.84 -16.71
C LEU A 562 -22.86 26.59 -18.04
N GLU A 563 -23.77 26.27 -18.95
CA GLU A 563 -23.93 26.96 -20.24
C GLU A 563 -24.15 28.47 -20.06
N ASP A 564 -25.03 28.87 -19.15
CA ASP A 564 -25.30 30.29 -18.88
C ASP A 564 -24.07 31.00 -18.30
N VAL A 565 -23.34 30.35 -17.39
CA VAL A 565 -22.13 30.89 -16.77
C VAL A 565 -21.04 31.09 -17.83
N ILE A 566 -20.85 30.11 -18.70
CA ILE A 566 -19.88 30.19 -19.78
C ILE A 566 -20.26 31.33 -20.73
N GLN A 567 -21.51 31.39 -21.21
CA GLN A 567 -21.95 32.45 -22.14
C GLN A 567 -21.88 33.86 -21.54
N GLN A 568 -22.04 34.01 -20.22
CA GLN A 568 -21.97 35.31 -19.55
C GLN A 568 -20.55 35.81 -19.28
N HIS A 569 -19.61 34.88 -19.06
CA HIS A 569 -18.28 35.22 -18.54
C HIS A 569 -17.12 34.88 -19.49
N LEU A 570 -17.34 34.01 -20.48
CA LEU A 570 -16.33 33.49 -21.37
C LEU A 570 -16.76 33.62 -22.83
N ASP A 571 -15.89 34.23 -23.62
CA ASP A 571 -15.99 34.17 -25.07
C ASP A 571 -15.22 32.94 -25.57
N GLU A 572 -15.80 32.17 -26.50
CA GLU A 572 -15.06 31.11 -27.18
C GLU A 572 -13.88 31.69 -27.96
N GLN A 573 -12.70 31.09 -27.80
CA GLN A 573 -11.50 31.50 -28.51
C GLN A 573 -11.10 30.45 -29.53
N THR A 574 -10.49 30.91 -30.63
CA THR A 574 -9.98 30.02 -31.68
C THR A 574 -8.54 29.63 -31.38
N TYR A 575 -8.30 28.33 -31.24
CA TYR A 575 -6.99 27.74 -31.00
C TYR A 575 -6.50 26.95 -32.21
N GLU A 576 -5.18 27.00 -32.45
CA GLU A 576 -4.53 26.14 -33.43
C GLU A 576 -4.14 24.82 -32.79
N VAL A 577 -4.64 23.71 -33.32
CA VAL A 577 -4.29 22.33 -32.95
C VAL A 577 -3.61 21.63 -34.13
N THR A 578 -3.05 20.45 -33.89
CA THR A 578 -2.27 19.70 -34.90
C THR A 578 -3.03 19.46 -36.21
N THR A 579 -4.36 19.39 -36.15
CA THR A 579 -5.22 19.09 -37.31
C THR A 579 -6.05 20.27 -37.83
N GLY A 580 -5.87 21.48 -37.31
CA GLY A 580 -6.56 22.69 -37.80
C GLY A 580 -6.86 23.72 -36.71
N LYS A 581 -7.97 24.45 -36.87
CA LYS A 581 -8.44 25.46 -35.92
C LYS A 581 -9.75 25.02 -35.26
N ILE A 582 -9.82 25.15 -33.95
CA ILE A 582 -10.99 24.81 -33.15
C ILE A 582 -11.40 26.01 -32.28
N SER A 583 -12.70 26.18 -32.07
CA SER A 583 -13.30 27.04 -31.06
C SER A 583 -13.36 26.25 -29.75
N ALA A 584 -12.70 26.75 -28.71
CA ALA A 584 -12.63 26.09 -27.42
C ALA A 584 -12.50 27.11 -26.28
N ILE A 585 -12.57 26.62 -25.05
CA ILE A 585 -12.37 27.40 -23.83
C ILE A 585 -11.08 26.91 -23.16
N ALA A 586 -10.22 27.83 -22.72
CA ALA A 586 -9.05 27.47 -21.93
C ALA A 586 -9.46 27.08 -20.50
N ILE A 587 -8.87 26.03 -19.96
CA ILE A 587 -9.16 25.58 -18.59
C ILE A 587 -8.86 26.69 -17.57
N ALA A 588 -7.80 27.46 -17.77
CA ALA A 588 -7.42 28.55 -16.87
C ALA A 588 -8.49 29.66 -16.79
N ASP A 589 -9.15 29.98 -17.91
CA ASP A 589 -10.23 30.97 -17.94
C ASP A 589 -11.48 30.43 -17.24
N LEU A 590 -11.79 29.15 -17.45
CA LEU A 590 -12.88 28.47 -16.77
C LEU A 590 -12.65 28.40 -15.25
N GLU A 591 -11.45 28.06 -14.80
CA GLU A 591 -11.06 28.07 -13.39
C GLU A 591 -11.26 29.45 -12.76
N LYS A 592 -10.86 30.52 -13.46
CA LYS A 592 -11.03 31.89 -12.99
C LYS A 592 -12.52 32.22 -12.79
N VAL A 593 -13.39 31.89 -13.74
CA VAL A 593 -14.83 32.11 -13.60
C VAL A 593 -15.41 31.31 -12.45
N PHE A 594 -14.99 30.06 -12.28
CA PHE A 594 -15.38 29.24 -11.13
C PHE A 594 -14.94 29.82 -9.78
N THR A 595 -13.91 30.68 -9.74
CA THR A 595 -13.55 31.40 -8.51
C THR A 595 -14.50 32.56 -8.15
N GLU A 596 -15.20 33.11 -9.14
CA GLU A 596 -16.03 34.31 -9.00
C GLU A 596 -17.53 33.98 -8.83
N VAL A 597 -17.97 32.84 -9.36
CA VAL A 597 -19.38 32.43 -9.39
C VAL A 597 -19.75 31.64 -8.12
N PRO A 598 -20.96 31.83 -7.55
CA PRO A 598 -21.44 31.03 -6.43
C PRO A 598 -21.59 29.54 -6.80
N LEU A 599 -21.18 28.69 -5.86
CA LEU A 599 -21.18 27.24 -6.01
C LEU A 599 -22.35 26.60 -5.28
N ARG A 600 -22.81 25.45 -5.77
CA ARG A 600 -23.73 24.51 -5.11
C ARG A 600 -23.22 23.08 -5.21
N LEU A 601 -23.82 22.18 -4.45
CA LEU A 601 -23.63 20.74 -4.60
C LEU A 601 -24.73 20.13 -5.45
N THR A 602 -24.36 19.21 -6.34
CA THR A 602 -25.26 18.39 -7.14
C THR A 602 -24.82 16.93 -7.13
N SER A 603 -25.71 16.00 -7.46
CA SER A 603 -25.35 14.60 -7.66
C SER A 603 -24.44 14.46 -8.90
N ASN A 604 -23.42 13.60 -8.84
CA ASN A 604 -22.58 13.32 -10.00
C ASN A 604 -23.40 12.76 -11.19
N THR A 605 -24.39 11.91 -10.91
CA THR A 605 -25.30 11.38 -11.94
C THR A 605 -26.00 12.50 -12.72
N ASP A 606 -26.60 13.44 -11.98
CA ASP A 606 -27.40 14.52 -12.55
C ASP A 606 -26.50 15.51 -13.29
N LEU A 607 -25.29 15.74 -12.76
CA LEU A 607 -24.29 16.55 -13.43
C LEU A 607 -23.84 15.92 -14.76
N GLU A 608 -23.55 14.62 -14.78
CA GLU A 608 -23.16 13.92 -16.00
C GLU A 608 -24.29 13.91 -17.04
N GLU A 609 -25.54 13.77 -16.61
CA GLU A 609 -26.69 13.86 -17.50
C GLU A 609 -26.82 15.26 -18.12
N LEU A 610 -26.70 16.32 -17.31
CA LEU A 610 -26.71 17.71 -17.80
C LEU A 610 -25.57 17.95 -18.81
N LEU A 611 -24.33 17.59 -18.46
CA LEU A 611 -23.16 17.81 -19.31
C LEU A 611 -23.16 16.98 -20.59
N ASN A 612 -23.75 15.78 -20.57
CA ASN A 612 -23.88 14.97 -21.79
C ASN A 612 -24.96 15.49 -22.74
N ASN A 613 -25.92 16.27 -22.25
CA ASN A 613 -26.97 16.87 -23.08
C ASN A 613 -26.54 18.23 -23.69
N GLU A 614 -25.55 18.91 -23.09
CA GLU A 614 -25.05 20.22 -23.53
C GLU A 614 -23.95 20.10 -24.61
N ASN A 615 -24.34 19.70 -25.84
CA ASN A 615 -23.42 19.64 -26.98
C ASN A 615 -22.85 21.01 -27.38
N SER A 616 -23.51 22.11 -27.00
CA SER A 616 -23.04 23.48 -27.28
C SER A 616 -21.71 23.80 -26.60
N LEU A 617 -21.36 23.11 -25.52
CA LEU A 617 -20.14 23.35 -24.74
C LEU A 617 -18.91 22.55 -25.20
N GLN A 618 -19.07 21.70 -26.21
CA GLN A 618 -17.98 20.90 -26.76
C GLN A 618 -17.15 21.72 -27.76
N GLN A 619 -15.88 21.35 -27.92
CA GLN A 619 -14.97 21.99 -28.88
C GLN A 619 -15.54 21.92 -30.30
N GLN A 620 -15.62 23.06 -30.98
CA GLN A 620 -16.21 23.15 -32.33
C GLN A 620 -15.14 23.41 -33.38
N TRP A 621 -15.20 22.72 -34.51
CA TRP A 621 -14.33 23.02 -35.63
C TRP A 621 -14.72 24.34 -36.28
N THR A 622 -13.79 25.30 -36.33
CA THR A 622 -14.02 26.53 -37.10
C THR A 622 -13.92 26.19 -38.58
N LEU A 623 -15.02 26.35 -39.33
CA LEU A 623 -14.98 26.23 -40.78
C LEU A 623 -14.07 27.33 -41.32
N LEU A 624 -12.94 26.93 -41.93
CA LEU A 624 -12.16 27.83 -42.79
C LEU A 624 -13.12 28.36 -43.86
N THR A 625 -13.56 29.61 -43.69
CA THR A 625 -14.25 30.33 -44.76
C THR A 625 -13.19 30.57 -45.82
N ILE A 626 -13.16 29.71 -46.84
CA ILE A 626 -12.33 29.92 -48.02
C ILE A 626 -13.01 31.06 -48.77
N ASN A 627 -12.50 32.27 -48.58
CA ASN A 627 -12.88 33.45 -49.39
C ASN A 627 -12.19 33.44 -50.74
#